data_AF-A0A1X1K1Y6-F1
#
_entry.id   AF-A0A1X1K1Y6-F1
#
_cell.length_a   1.000
_cell.length_b   1.000
_cell.length_c   1.000
_cell.angle_alpha   90.00
_cell.angle_beta   90.00
_cell.angle_gamma   90.00
#
_symmetry.space_group_name_H-M   'P 1'
#
loop_
_entity.id
_entity.type
_entity.pdbx_description
1 polymer ?
#
loop_
_entity_poly.entity_id
_entity_poly.type
_entity_poly.pdbx_seq_one_letter_code
_entity_poly.pdbx_strand_id
1 'polypeptide(L)'
;MLTVKKDNRVLNIDEFEKVTFLEDGYDVVEVRDGVYAVVEPATGGRTYTIQEYRAVVAERDQALAERDKALAELDKLAKKLAKDDK
;
A
#
# COMPACT_ATOMS: atom_id res chain seq x y z
N MET A 1 1.41 21.35 -2.43
CA MET A 1 1.44 21.07 -3.88
C MET A 1 1.85 19.62 -4.09
N LEU A 2 0.94 18.83 -4.65
CA LEU A 2 1.14 17.42 -5.02
C LEU A 2 1.39 17.32 -6.53
N THR A 3 2.09 16.28 -6.97
CA THR A 3 2.18 15.94 -8.39
C THR A 3 1.31 14.73 -8.67
N VAL A 4 0.43 14.82 -9.65
CA VAL A 4 -0.41 13.72 -10.09
C VAL A 4 -0.15 13.41 -11.56
N LYS A 5 -0.26 12.15 -11.94
CA LYS A 5 0.02 11.66 -13.29
C LYS A 5 -1.08 10.72 -13.76
N LYS A 6 -1.51 10.91 -15.00
CA LYS A 6 -2.40 10.01 -15.74
C LYS A 6 -1.85 9.86 -17.15
N ASP A 7 -1.44 8.65 -17.52
CA ASP A 7 -0.76 8.38 -18.78
C ASP A 7 0.45 9.31 -18.99
N ASN A 8 0.44 10.15 -20.02
CA ASN A 8 1.49 11.14 -20.32
C ASN A 8 1.22 12.53 -19.71
N ARG A 9 0.10 12.71 -18.99
CA ARG A 9 -0.28 13.98 -18.38
C ARG A 9 0.22 14.03 -16.95
N VAL A 10 1.03 15.03 -16.64
CA VAL A 10 1.51 15.33 -15.28
C VAL A 10 0.98 16.71 -14.89
N LEU A 11 0.39 16.81 -13.70
CA LEU A 11 -0.18 18.05 -13.16
C LEU A 11 0.32 18.28 -11.75
N ASN A 12 0.54 19.55 -11.42
CA ASN A 12 0.78 19.98 -10.04
C ASN A 12 -0.52 20.54 -9.49
N ILE A 13 -1.06 19.89 -8.47
CA ILE A 13 -2.35 20.21 -7.88
C ILE A 13 -2.17 20.59 -6.41
N ASP A 14 -3.17 21.24 -5.83
CA ASP A 14 -3.19 21.42 -4.38
C ASP A 14 -3.70 20.15 -3.67
N GLU A 15 -3.41 20.02 -2.37
CA GLU A 15 -3.83 18.87 -1.58
C GLU A 15 -5.36 18.79 -1.47
N PHE A 16 -6.05 19.95 -1.50
CA PHE A 16 -7.51 20.02 -1.50
C PHE A 16 -8.14 19.38 -2.74
N GLU A 17 -7.46 19.39 -3.88
CA GLU A 17 -7.98 18.82 -5.14
C GLU A 17 -7.59 17.35 -5.31
N LYS A 18 -6.71 16.82 -4.45
CA LYS A 18 -6.17 15.44 -4.54
C LYS A 18 -7.25 14.40 -4.73
N VAL A 19 -8.34 14.50 -3.95
CA VAL A 19 -9.44 13.53 -3.96
C VAL A 19 -10.10 13.48 -5.34
N THR A 20 -10.44 14.63 -5.91
CA THR A 20 -11.06 14.71 -7.24
C THR A 20 -10.16 14.10 -8.32
N PHE A 21 -8.86 14.36 -8.27
CA PHE A 21 -7.92 13.81 -9.24
C PHE A 21 -7.72 12.29 -9.08
N LEU A 22 -7.68 11.76 -7.85
CA LEU A 22 -7.66 10.32 -7.59
C LEU A 22 -8.91 9.62 -8.13
N GLU A 23 -10.08 10.24 -7.98
CA GLU A 23 -11.35 9.77 -8.52
C GLU A 23 -11.35 9.79 -10.06
N ASP A 24 -10.81 10.84 -10.67
CA ASP A 24 -10.66 10.98 -12.13
C ASP A 24 -9.61 10.03 -12.74
N GLY A 25 -8.90 9.25 -11.92
CA GLY A 25 -7.94 8.25 -12.37
C GLY A 25 -6.51 8.76 -12.47
N TYR A 26 -6.14 9.82 -11.75
CA TYR A 26 -4.76 10.28 -11.65
C TYR A 26 -4.06 9.65 -10.45
N ASP A 27 -2.90 9.07 -10.69
CA ASP A 27 -2.02 8.55 -9.65
C ASP A 27 -1.24 9.71 -9.01
N VAL A 28 -1.13 9.73 -7.68
CA VAL A 28 -0.20 10.65 -7.02
C VAL A 28 1.21 10.12 -7.20
N VAL A 29 2.08 10.93 -7.79
CA VAL A 29 3.46 10.57 -8.07
C VAL A 29 4.43 11.52 -7.36
N GLU A 30 5.53 10.97 -6.87
CA GLU A 30 6.70 11.72 -6.43
C GLU A 30 7.83 11.52 -7.43
N VAL A 31 8.61 12.57 -7.67
CA VAL A 31 9.82 12.46 -8.48
C VAL A 31 10.96 12.02 -7.58
N ARG A 32 11.45 10.79 -7.77
CA ARG A 32 12.69 10.28 -7.16
C ARG A 32 13.68 10.00 -8.27
N ASP A 33 14.83 10.67 -8.23
CA ASP A 33 15.91 10.50 -9.20
C ASP A 33 15.47 10.68 -10.68
N GLY A 34 14.54 11.61 -10.93
CA GLY A 34 14.00 11.88 -12.27
C GLY A 34 12.96 10.86 -12.75
N VAL A 35 12.59 9.89 -11.92
CA VAL A 35 11.56 8.88 -12.21
C VAL A 35 10.30 9.19 -11.40
N TYR A 36 9.14 9.14 -12.04
CA TYR A 36 7.85 9.25 -11.36
C TYR A 36 7.54 7.95 -10.62
N ALA A 37 7.64 7.97 -9.30
CA ALA A 37 7.23 6.88 -8.43
C ALA A 37 5.80 7.11 -7.94
N VAL A 38 4.91 6.15 -8.17
CA VAL A 38 3.52 6.22 -7.68
C VAL A 38 3.52 6.06 -6.16
N VAL A 39 3.05 7.10 -5.47
CA VAL A 39 2.90 7.13 -4.00
C VAL A 39 1.50 6.67 -3.61
N GLU A 40 0.48 7.13 -4.34
CA GLU A 40 -0.91 6.76 -4.09
C GLU A 40 -1.56 6.44 -5.44
N PRO A 41 -1.96 5.17 -5.69
CA PRO A 41 -2.63 4.81 -6.93
C PRO A 41 -4.00 5.45 -6.99
N ALA A 42 -4.44 5.78 -8.20
CA ALA A 42 -5.77 6.31 -8.44
C ALA A 42 -6.82 5.31 -7.95
N THR A 43 -7.84 5.82 -7.26
CA THR A 43 -9.02 5.02 -6.94
C THR A 43 -9.81 4.73 -8.21
N GLY A 44 -9.66 5.55 -9.25
CA GLY A 44 -10.28 5.37 -10.57
C GLY A 44 -11.81 5.37 -10.47
N GLY A 45 -12.36 6.10 -9.50
CA GLY A 45 -13.78 6.13 -9.19
C GLY A 45 -14.33 4.82 -8.63
N ARG A 46 -13.48 3.86 -8.23
CA ARG A 46 -13.92 2.61 -7.62
C ARG A 46 -14.41 2.89 -6.20
N THR A 47 -15.72 2.84 -6.04
CA THR A 47 -16.36 2.84 -4.72
C THR A 47 -16.49 1.39 -4.25
N TYR A 48 -15.76 1.05 -3.18
CA TYR A 48 -15.95 -0.24 -2.52
C TYR A 48 -17.21 -0.16 -1.67
N THR A 49 -18.07 -1.16 -1.78
CA THR A 49 -19.17 -1.33 -0.85
C THR A 49 -18.62 -1.67 0.54
N ILE A 50 -19.41 -1.40 1.58
CA ILE A 50 -19.05 -1.76 2.97
C ILE A 50 -18.74 -3.27 3.09
N GLN A 51 -19.38 -4.10 2.28
CA GLN A 51 -19.14 -5.55 2.26
C GLN A 51 -17.77 -5.90 1.71
N GLU A 52 -17.38 -5.29 0.58
CA GLU A 52 -16.05 -5.49 -0.01
C GLU A 52 -14.95 -4.98 0.92
N TYR A 53 -15.15 -3.82 1.55
CA TYR A 53 -14.20 -3.32 2.56
C TYR A 53 -14.03 -4.30 3.73
N ARG A 54 -15.13 -4.87 4.24
CA ARG A 54 -15.07 -5.88 5.32
C ARG A 54 -14.35 -7.15 4.88
N ALA A 55 -14.52 -7.59 3.63
CA ALA A 55 -13.82 -8.74 3.09
C ALA A 55 -12.31 -8.50 3.04
N VAL A 56 -11.88 -7.34 2.51
CA VAL A 56 -10.46 -6.97 2.43
C VAL A 56 -9.84 -6.83 3.83
N VAL A 57 -10.58 -6.28 4.80
CA VAL A 57 -10.12 -6.19 6.20
C VAL A 57 -9.93 -7.59 6.80
N ALA A 58 -10.87 -8.51 6.56
CA ALA A 58 -10.75 -9.88 7.04
C ALA A 58 -9.54 -10.61 6.42
N GLU A 59 -9.30 -10.44 5.12
CA GLU A 59 -8.13 -10.98 4.43
C GLU A 59 -6.82 -10.41 4.99
N ARG A 60 -6.77 -9.10 5.23
CA ARG A 60 -5.62 -8.43 5.86
C ARG A 60 -5.34 -9.01 7.25
N ASP A 61 -6.37 -9.16 8.08
CA ASP A 61 -6.22 -9.67 9.43
C ASP A 61 -5.77 -11.15 9.44
N GLN A 62 -6.27 -11.96 8.50
CA GLN A 62 -5.77 -13.32 8.30
C GLN A 62 -4.29 -13.34 7.91
N ALA A 63 -3.88 -12.52 6.93
CA ALA A 63 -2.50 -12.45 6.48
C ALA A 63 -1.55 -11.98 7.60
N LEU A 64 -1.98 -11.02 8.44
CA LEU A 64 -1.22 -10.59 9.61
C LEU A 64 -1.06 -11.73 10.63
N ALA A 65 -2.12 -12.47 10.92
CA ALA A 65 -2.06 -13.61 11.82
C ALA A 65 -1.13 -14.72 11.30
N GLU A 66 -1.12 -14.99 10.00
CA GLU A 66 -0.19 -15.94 9.39
C GLU A 66 1.26 -15.45 9.47
N ARG A 67 1.50 -14.17 9.18
CA ARG A 67 2.83 -13.55 9.32
C ARG A 67 3.35 -13.66 10.76
N ASP A 68 2.51 -13.36 11.75
CA ASP A 68 2.90 -13.42 13.16
C ASP A 68 3.18 -14.86 13.61
N LYS A 69 2.41 -15.85 13.13
CA LYS A 69 2.74 -17.27 13.35
C LYS A 69 4.07 -17.66 12.72
N ALA A 70 4.32 -17.25 11.49
CA ALA A 70 5.59 -17.55 10.81
C ALA A 70 6.79 -16.91 11.53
N LEU A 71 6.64 -15.67 12.02
CA LEU A 71 7.66 -15.01 12.83
C LEU A 71 7.90 -15.72 14.17
N ALA A 72 6.84 -16.18 14.84
CA ALA A 72 6.97 -16.95 16.08
C ALA A 72 7.68 -18.30 15.86
N GLU A 73 7.41 -18.99 14.75
CA GLU A 73 8.11 -20.22 14.40
C GLU A 73 9.59 -19.96 14.04
N LEU A 74 9.88 -18.87 13.32
CA LEU A 74 11.26 -18.42 13.07
C LEU A 74 12.01 -18.10 14.37
N ASP A 75 11.39 -17.39 15.31
CA ASP A 75 12.00 -17.08 16.61
C ASP A 75 12.28 -18.36 17.43
N LYS A 76 11.35 -19.32 17.43
CA LYS A 76 11.57 -20.63 18.07
C LYS A 76 12.72 -21.40 17.43
N LEU A 77 12.80 -21.42 16.09
CA LEU A 77 13.87 -22.09 15.35
C LEU A 77 15.22 -21.41 15.61
N ALA A 78 15.26 -20.07 15.59
CA ALA A 78 16.45 -19.29 15.91
C ALA A 78 16.94 -19.56 17.33
N LYS A 79 16.03 -19.64 18.31
CA LYS A 79 16.35 -20.01 19.69
C LYS A 79 16.83 -21.45 19.85
N LYS A 80 16.33 -22.39 19.04
CA LYS A 80 16.83 -23.77 19.03
C LYS A 80 18.23 -23.84 18.45
N LEU A 81 18.47 -23.24 17.27
CA LEU A 81 19.81 -23.16 16.66
C LEU A 81 20.82 -22.53 17.62
N ALA A 82 20.48 -21.40 18.26
CA ALA A 82 21.35 -20.74 19.23
C ALA A 82 21.65 -21.57 20.49
N LYS A 83 20.87 -22.63 20.75
CA LYS A 83 21.02 -23.53 21.90
C LYS A 83 21.74 -24.84 21.53
N ASP A 84 21.66 -25.25 20.26
CA ASP A 84 22.40 -26.39 19.71
C ASP A 84 23.86 -26.04 19.34
N ASP A 85 24.20 -24.75 19.18
CA ASP A 85 25.56 -24.24 18.91
C ASP A 85 26.43 -24.02 20.17
N LYS A 86 26.01 -24.48 21.37
CA LYS A 86 26.73 -24.26 22.65
C LYS A 86 26.89 -25.52 23.47
#